data_AF-A0A656PQ63-F1
#
_entry.id   AF-A0A656PQ63-F1
#
_cell.length_a   1.000
_cell.length_b   1.000
_cell.length_c   1.000
_cell.angle_alpha   90.00
_cell.angle_beta   90.00
_cell.angle_gamma   90.00
#
_symmetry.space_group_name_H-M   'P 1'
#
loop_
_entity.id
_entity.type
_entity.pdbx_description
1 polymer ?
#
loop_
_entity_poly.entity_id
_entity_poly.type
_entity_poly.pdbx_seq_one_letter_code
_entity_poly.pdbx_strand_id
1 'polypeptide(L)'
;MTLRIAVPKDKPTVEVRAFSTVQEAEDFVQTPSDQLPRNHVWYIRYANTVEELKKHFQEFSDMDLYFNFVLKRGNELEYTRQATRARKYLENG
;
A
#
# COMPACT_ATOMS: atom_id res chain seq x y z
N MET A 1 -12.28 10.49 36.49
CA MET A 1 -12.01 11.14 35.18
C MET A 1 -11.39 10.12 34.26
N THR A 2 -12.14 9.59 33.30
CA THR A 2 -11.64 8.60 32.35
C THR A 2 -11.05 9.37 31.16
N LEU A 3 -9.73 9.37 31.03
CA LEU A 3 -9.06 9.91 29.84
C LEU A 3 -9.53 9.10 28.62
N ARG A 4 -10.41 9.70 27.82
CA ARG A 4 -10.75 9.20 26.49
C ARG A 4 -9.59 9.60 25.58
N ILE A 5 -8.63 8.68 25.43
CA ILE A 5 -7.57 8.80 24.44
C ILE A 5 -8.27 8.88 23.08
N ALA A 6 -8.22 10.04 22.44
CA ALA A 6 -8.67 10.21 21.07
C ALA A 6 -7.73 9.38 20.19
N VAL A 7 -8.15 8.15 19.88
CA VAL A 7 -7.54 7.36 18.80
C VAL A 7 -7.61 8.23 17.54
N PRO A 8 -6.52 8.41 16.78
CA PRO A 8 -6.58 9.08 15.50
C PRO A 8 -7.73 8.46 14.70
N LYS A 9 -8.73 9.28 14.33
CA LYS A 9 -9.96 8.79 13.68
C LYS A 9 -9.67 8.04 12.37
N ASP A 10 -8.51 8.32 11.76
CA ASP A 10 -8.10 7.78 10.48
C ASP A 10 -6.74 7.09 10.64
N LYS A 11 -6.76 5.77 10.82
CA LYS A 11 -5.53 4.96 10.85
C LYS A 11 -4.88 4.96 9.46
N PRO A 12 -3.54 4.99 9.37
CA PRO A 12 -2.87 4.83 8.08
C PRO A 12 -3.13 3.43 7.52
N THR A 13 -3.48 3.37 6.25
CA THR A 13 -3.55 2.12 5.49
C THR A 13 -2.66 2.23 4.27
N VAL A 14 -1.93 1.18 3.95
CA VAL A 14 -1.14 1.05 2.74
C VAL A 14 -1.80 0.01 1.85
N GLU A 15 -2.11 0.40 0.63
CA GLU A 15 -2.45 -0.55 -0.42
C GLU A 15 -1.19 -0.94 -1.19
N VAL A 16 -0.89 -2.23 -1.25
CA VAL A 16 0.21 -2.81 -2.02
C VAL A 16 -0.36 -3.34 -3.32
N ARG A 17 0.21 -2.89 -4.45
CA ARG A 17 -0.19 -3.30 -5.79
C ARG A 17 1.02 -3.94 -6.46
N ALA A 18 0.86 -5.19 -6.88
CA ALA A 18 1.91 -5.96 -7.53
C ALA A 18 1.63 -6.07 -9.04
N PHE A 19 2.67 -5.83 -9.84
CA PHE A 19 2.68 -5.85 -11.29
C PHE A 19 3.74 -6.83 -11.79
N SER A 20 3.52 -7.43 -12.96
CA SER A 20 4.46 -8.40 -13.55
C SER A 20 5.62 -7.73 -14.26
N THR A 21 5.50 -6.46 -14.64
CA THR A 21 6.55 -5.72 -15.34
C THR A 21 6.79 -4.34 -14.74
N VAL A 22 8.01 -3.82 -14.92
CA VAL A 22 8.36 -2.44 -14.54
C VAL A 22 7.43 -1.44 -15.25
N GLN A 23 7.22 -1.63 -16.56
CA GLN A 23 6.43 -0.72 -17.39
C GLN A 23 5.00 -0.56 -16.85
N GLU A 24 4.35 -1.66 -16.50
CA GLU A 24 3.01 -1.60 -15.91
C GLU A 24 3.02 -0.89 -14.56
N ALA A 25 4.02 -1.14 -13.70
CA ALA A 25 4.16 -0.42 -12.45
C ALA A 25 4.37 1.09 -12.68
N GLU A 26 5.02 1.50 -13.76
CA GLU A 26 5.20 2.91 -14.13
C GLU A 26 3.92 3.56 -14.65
N ASP A 27 3.27 2.91 -15.62
CA ASP A 27 2.06 3.42 -16.26
C ASP A 27 0.91 3.58 -15.26
N PHE A 28 0.86 2.71 -14.25
CA PHE A 28 -0.25 2.63 -13.30
C PHE A 28 0.03 3.19 -11.91
N VAL A 29 1.16 3.88 -11.69
CA VAL A 29 1.54 4.38 -10.36
C VAL A 29 0.49 5.34 -9.76
N GLN A 30 -0.07 6.25 -10.55
CA GLN A 30 -1.10 7.20 -10.12
C GLN A 30 -2.53 6.73 -10.39
N THR A 31 -2.71 5.56 -11.00
CA THR A 31 -4.05 5.09 -11.38
C THR A 31 -4.79 4.54 -10.15
N PRO A 32 -6.04 4.96 -9.87
CA PRO A 32 -6.85 4.38 -8.80
C PRO A 32 -7.10 2.89 -9.01
N SER A 33 -7.23 2.13 -7.93
CA SER A 33 -7.24 0.66 -7.94
C SER A 33 -8.45 0.07 -8.67
N ASP A 34 -9.57 0.78 -8.59
CA ASP A 34 -10.83 0.52 -9.26
C ASP A 34 -10.77 0.75 -10.77
N GLN A 35 -9.79 1.53 -11.24
CA GLN A 35 -9.56 1.82 -12.66
C GLN A 35 -8.42 0.99 -13.26
N LEU A 36 -7.73 0.20 -12.45
CA LEU A 36 -6.65 -0.65 -12.96
C LEU A 36 -7.23 -1.77 -13.83
N PRO A 37 -6.66 -1.98 -15.03
CA PRO A 37 -7.10 -3.07 -15.88
C PRO A 37 -6.75 -4.41 -15.21
N ARG A 38 -7.77 -5.25 -14.98
CA ARG A 38 -7.67 -6.52 -14.24
C ARG A 38 -6.62 -7.50 -14.78
N ASN A 39 -6.22 -7.34 -16.04
CA ASN A 39 -5.22 -8.19 -16.69
C ASN A 39 -3.77 -7.78 -16.38
N HIS A 40 -3.54 -6.57 -15.87
CA HIS A 40 -2.20 -6.02 -15.61
C HIS A 40 -1.84 -5.98 -14.13
N VAL A 41 -2.83 -6.11 -13.23
CA VAL A 41 -2.58 -6.15 -11.79
C VAL A 41 -2.61 -7.58 -11.33
N TRP A 42 -1.47 -8.05 -10.85
CA TRP A 42 -1.34 -9.39 -10.31
C TRP A 42 -2.08 -9.52 -8.99
N TYR A 43 -1.83 -8.59 -8.06
CA TYR A 43 -2.46 -8.57 -6.75
C TYR A 43 -2.61 -7.16 -6.17
N ILE A 44 -3.71 -6.96 -5.45
CA ILE A 44 -3.92 -5.81 -4.56
C ILE A 44 -4.13 -6.34 -3.14
N ARG A 45 -3.38 -5.79 -2.18
CA ARG A 45 -3.45 -6.11 -0.76
C ARG A 45 -3.47 -4.83 0.07
N TYR A 46 -4.05 -4.90 1.26
CA TYR A 46 -4.08 -3.80 2.20
C TYR A 46 -3.30 -4.18 3.45
N ALA A 47 -2.50 -3.26 3.95
CA ALA A 47 -1.77 -3.37 5.20
C ALA A 47 -2.12 -2.17 6.07
N ASN A 48 -2.59 -2.44 7.29
CA ASN A 48 -2.84 -1.45 8.33
C ASN A 48 -1.70 -1.44 9.37
N THR A 49 -0.81 -2.42 9.32
CA THR A 49 0.37 -2.54 10.20
C THR A 49 1.62 -2.89 9.40
N VAL A 50 2.78 -2.62 9.99
CA VAL A 50 4.08 -2.97 9.40
C VAL A 50 4.23 -4.49 9.26
N GLU A 51 3.67 -5.25 10.19
CA GLU A 51 3.66 -6.72 10.19
C GLU A 51 2.87 -7.26 8.99
N GLU A 52 1.69 -6.70 8.71
CA GLU A 52 0.89 -7.06 7.53
C GLU A 52 1.64 -6.72 6.24
N LEU A 53 2.26 -5.53 6.17
CA LEU A 53 3.05 -5.12 5.02
C LEU A 53 4.21 -6.09 4.76
N LYS A 54 4.94 -6.48 5.80
CA LYS A 54 6.02 -7.48 5.72
C LYS A 54 5.51 -8.84 5.26
N LYS A 55 4.36 -9.27 5.78
CA LYS A 55 3.74 -10.54 5.38
C LYS A 55 3.40 -10.53 3.89
N HIS A 56 2.83 -9.45 3.36
CA HIS A 56 2.55 -9.33 1.93
C HIS A 56 3.84 -9.43 1.10
N PHE A 57 4.93 -8.78 1.51
CA PHE A 57 6.20 -8.93 0.81
C PHE A 57 6.77 -10.35 0.86
N GLN A 58 6.54 -11.09 1.95
CA GLN A 58 6.93 -12.50 2.05
C GLN A 58 6.08 -13.39 1.14
N GLU A 59 4.77 -13.12 1.01
CA GLU A 59 3.89 -13.87 0.09
C GLU A 59 4.34 -13.74 -1.37
N PHE A 60 5.00 -12.63 -1.72
CA PHE A 60 5.50 -12.36 -3.07
C PHE A 60 7.02 -12.56 -3.23
N SER A 61 7.73 -13.08 -2.22
CA SER A 61 9.20 -13.14 -2.25
C SER A 61 9.75 -14.03 -3.36
N ASP A 62 8.99 -15.04 -3.77
CA ASP A 62 9.38 -16.00 -4.81
C ASP A 62 8.99 -15.55 -6.22
N MET A 63 8.45 -14.34 -6.35
CA MET A 63 7.92 -13.80 -7.60
C MET A 63 8.68 -12.54 -8.01
N ASP A 64 9.04 -12.43 -9.28
CA ASP A 64 9.65 -11.20 -9.83
C ASP A 64 8.56 -10.17 -10.12
N LEU A 65 8.10 -9.49 -9.06
CA LEU A 65 7.02 -8.50 -9.10
C LEU A 65 7.52 -7.10 -8.80
N TYR A 66 6.87 -6.13 -9.43
CA TYR A 66 7.10 -4.71 -9.24
C TYR A 66 5.96 -4.12 -8.42
N PHE A 67 6.29 -3.29 -7.42
CA PHE A 67 5.32 -2.85 -6.44
C PHE A 67 5.05 -1.34 -6.51
N ASN A 68 3.77 -0.99 -6.52
CA ASN A 68 3.28 0.34 -6.21
C ASN A 68 2.57 0.33 -4.86
N PHE A 69 2.62 1.44 -4.15
CA PHE A 69 1.99 1.64 -2.86
C PHE A 69 1.07 2.85 -2.91
N VAL A 70 -0.11 2.72 -2.31
CA VAL A 70 -1.01 3.84 -2.06
C VAL A 70 -1.15 4.02 -0.57
N LEU A 71 -0.69 5.15 -0.07
CA LEU A 71 -0.81 5.55 1.32
C LEU A 71 -2.15 6.24 1.49
N LYS A 72 -3.00 5.73 2.37
CA LYS A 72 -4.34 6.24 2.65
C LYS A 72 -4.45 6.65 4.11
N ARG A 73 -5.01 7.81 4.40
CA ARG A 73 -5.38 8.26 5.76
C ARG A 73 -6.54 9.23 5.65
N GLY A 74 -7.72 8.76 6.04
CA GLY A 74 -8.96 9.51 5.85
C GLY A 74 -9.20 9.77 4.37
N ASN A 75 -9.25 11.05 3.97
CA ASN A 75 -9.41 11.46 2.57
C ASN A 75 -8.07 11.72 1.85
N GLU A 76 -6.93 11.60 2.54
CA GLU A 76 -5.62 11.79 1.93
C GLU A 76 -5.16 10.51 1.23
N LEU A 77 -4.73 10.67 -0.02
CA LEU A 77 -4.16 9.61 -0.85
C LEU A 77 -2.81 10.05 -1.38
N GLU A 78 -1.80 9.22 -1.21
CA GLU A 78 -0.47 9.42 -1.78
C GLU A 78 0.00 8.17 -2.50
N TYR A 79 0.59 8.33 -3.68
CA TYR A 79 1.10 7.24 -4.50
C TYR A 79 2.62 7.22 -4.44
N THR A 80 3.21 6.05 -4.19
CA THR A 80 4.66 5.88 -4.13
C THR A 80 5.10 4.51 -4.61
N ARG A 81 6.33 4.39 -5.12
CA ARG A 81 6.99 3.12 -5.44
C ARG A 81 7.99 2.68 -4.37
N GLN A 82 8.17 3.52 -3.34
CA GLN A 82 9.17 3.28 -2.31
C GLN A 82 8.58 2.50 -1.14
N ALA A 83 8.95 1.22 -1.03
CA ALA A 83 8.56 0.37 0.10
C ALA A 83 8.97 0.95 1.46
N THR A 84 10.14 1.60 1.54
CA THR A 84 10.61 2.31 2.74
C THR A 84 9.69 3.45 3.16
N ARG A 85 9.10 4.18 2.21
CA ARG A 85 8.13 5.24 2.49
C ARG A 85 6.82 4.66 3.00
N ALA A 86 6.32 3.59 2.36
CA ALA A 86 5.12 2.88 2.79
C ALA A 86 5.25 2.31 4.22
N ARG A 87 6.41 1.73 4.54
CA ARG A 87 6.71 1.26 5.90
C ARG A 87 6.71 2.40 6.92
N LYS A 88 7.46 3.48 6.65
CA LYS A 88 7.51 4.65 7.54
C LYS A 88 6.14 5.28 7.75
N TYR A 89 5.27 5.23 6.75
CA TYR A 89 3.91 5.74 6.85
C TYR A 89 3.06 4.98 7.86
N LEU A 90 3.20 3.65 7.91
CA LEU A 90 2.55 2.79 8.91
C LEU A 90 3.20 2.90 10.29
N GLU A 91 4.51 3.15 10.38
CA GLU A 91 5.21 3.37 11.66
C GLU A 91 4.83 4.72 12.32
N ASN A 92 4.40 5.72 11.54
CA ASN A 92 4.12 7.09 11.99
C ASN A 92 2.62 7.43 12.09
N GLY A 93 1.71 6.46 12.19
CA GLY A 93 0.28 6.75 12.38
C GLY A 93 -0.41 5.89 13.42
#